data_AF-R6YBL1-F1
#
_entry.id   AF-R6YBL1-F1
#
_cell.length_a   1.000
_cell.length_b   1.000
_cell.length_c   1.000
_cell.angle_alpha   90.00
_cell.angle_beta   90.00
_cell.angle_gamma   90.00
#
_symmetry.space_group_name_H-M   'P 1'
#
loop_
_entity.id
_entity.type
_entity.pdbx_description
1 polymer ?
#
loop_
_entity_poly.entity_id
_entity_poly.type
_entity_poly.pdbx_seq_one_letter_code
_entity_poly.pdbx_strand_id
1 'polypeptide(L)'
;MILLPAIDLHEGKCVRLFRGDYDTAEVVAQDPLSTAKRFQEQGARWLHMVDLDGAKDGKPQNQQLIFDVVENTDLHVEVGGGIRDMDTVEYYLDRGVSRVILGSAALRDPEFVRQAVKRHGKQIAVGIDALDGKVAAEGWLEQSQVDYVDFAKEMESLGVQYLICTDIHQDGTMNGPNLVMLDKLNRAVHCHIIASGGVSSLLDIVSLYDLGLYGAIAGKSLYTGALDLRTAIIACHKISGKSAAGDMPEDELDLYFTKSDLLPAIIQDDDTNEVLMLAYMNRESFRKSLETGYTWFYSRSRKTLWNKGETSGHTQKIVSVFSDCDDDTLLIRVKQKGPACHTGSHSCFFKRLRGEESPKGE
;
A
#
# COMPACT_ATOMS: atom_id res chain seq x y z
N MET A 1 -5.41 -5.63 2.54
CA MET A 1 -4.12 -6.15 2.02
C MET A 1 -3.77 -5.41 0.74
N ILE A 2 -2.52 -4.97 0.59
CA ILE A 2 -2.02 -4.24 -0.58
C ILE A 2 -1.39 -5.21 -1.58
N LEU A 3 -1.65 -5.03 -2.88
CA LEU A 3 -0.96 -5.77 -3.94
C LEU A 3 0.05 -4.86 -4.66
N LEU A 4 1.31 -5.28 -4.66
CA LEU A 4 2.43 -4.56 -5.23
C LEU A 4 2.90 -5.29 -6.50
N PRO A 5 2.55 -4.82 -7.71
CA PRO A 5 3.26 -5.27 -8.90
C PRO A 5 4.76 -4.98 -8.77
N ALA A 6 5.60 -5.90 -9.24
CA ALA A 6 7.05 -5.73 -9.18
C ALA A 6 7.69 -5.45 -10.55
N ILE A 7 8.77 -4.68 -10.54
CA ILE A 7 9.71 -4.49 -11.66
C ILE A 7 11.12 -4.73 -11.13
N ASP A 8 11.80 -5.75 -11.66
CA ASP A 8 13.21 -5.97 -11.37
C ASP A 8 14.03 -5.40 -12.54
N LEU A 9 15.02 -4.56 -12.24
CA LEU A 9 15.84 -3.85 -13.22
C LEU A 9 17.20 -4.52 -13.35
N HIS A 10 17.56 -4.91 -14.57
CA HIS A 10 18.88 -5.40 -14.93
C HIS A 10 19.24 -4.88 -16.32
N GLU A 11 20.41 -4.24 -16.43
CA GLU A 11 20.90 -3.59 -17.66
C GLU A 11 19.86 -2.62 -18.27
N GLY A 12 19.16 -1.89 -17.41
CA GLY A 12 18.13 -0.91 -17.78
C GLY A 12 16.80 -1.51 -18.29
N LYS A 13 16.61 -2.83 -18.23
CA LYS A 13 15.39 -3.53 -18.69
C LYS A 13 14.63 -4.14 -17.53
N CYS A 14 13.32 -4.37 -17.73
CA CYS A 14 12.53 -5.15 -16.79
C CYS A 14 12.80 -6.64 -17.02
N VAL A 15 13.37 -7.30 -16.03
CA VAL A 15 13.72 -8.72 -16.10
C VAL A 15 12.99 -9.55 -15.06
N ARG A 16 13.07 -10.87 -15.22
CA ARG A 16 12.80 -11.83 -14.15
C ARG A 16 13.92 -12.85 -14.08
N LEU A 17 14.34 -13.14 -12.86
CA LEU A 17 15.26 -14.22 -12.56
C LEU A 17 14.45 -15.45 -12.14
N PHE A 18 14.96 -16.65 -12.41
CA PHE A 18 14.46 -17.88 -11.81
C PHE A 18 15.25 -18.12 -10.52
N ARG A 19 14.58 -17.99 -9.36
CA ARG A 19 15.22 -18.14 -8.04
C ARG A 19 16.46 -17.25 -7.85
N GLY A 20 16.38 -16.02 -8.34
CA GLY A 20 17.45 -15.02 -8.19
C GLY A 20 18.73 -15.32 -8.98
N ASP A 21 18.72 -16.32 -9.86
CA ASP A 21 19.88 -16.63 -10.70
C ASP A 21 19.99 -15.63 -11.86
N TYR A 22 21.03 -14.80 -11.84
CA TYR A 22 21.31 -13.79 -12.86
C TYR A 22 21.52 -14.39 -14.25
N ASP A 23 22.01 -15.63 -14.35
CA ASP A 23 22.22 -16.30 -15.63
C ASP A 23 20.90 -16.71 -16.30
N THR A 24 19.79 -16.66 -15.54
CA THR A 24 18.44 -16.97 -16.02
C THR A 24 17.61 -15.73 -16.36
N ALA A 25 18.23 -14.55 -16.40
CA ALA A 25 17.55 -13.29 -16.64
C ALA A 25 16.76 -13.30 -17.96
N GLU A 26 15.44 -13.23 -17.86
CA GLU A 26 14.52 -13.10 -18.99
C GLU A 26 13.97 -11.67 -19.03
N VAL A 27 14.09 -11.00 -20.17
CA VAL A 27 13.50 -9.67 -20.37
C VAL A 27 11.99 -9.81 -20.54
N VAL A 28 11.23 -9.33 -19.54
CA VAL A 28 9.76 -9.39 -19.52
C VAL A 28 9.10 -8.10 -20.02
N ALA A 29 9.83 -6.99 -20.00
CA ALA A 29 9.44 -5.74 -20.65
C ALA A 29 10.67 -4.87 -20.94
N GLN A 30 10.62 -4.05 -21.99
CA GLN A 30 11.76 -3.22 -22.40
C GLN A 30 11.90 -1.95 -21.57
N ASP A 31 10.78 -1.29 -21.24
CA ASP A 31 10.78 0.03 -20.64
C ASP A 31 10.05 0.02 -19.27
N PRO A 32 10.74 0.37 -18.17
CA PRO A 32 10.15 0.40 -16.83
C PRO A 32 9.00 1.40 -16.69
N LEU A 33 9.09 2.56 -17.34
CA LEU A 33 8.09 3.62 -17.20
C LEU A 33 6.75 3.23 -17.81
N SER A 34 6.75 2.75 -19.06
CA SER A 34 5.53 2.23 -19.70
C SER A 34 4.95 1.03 -18.95
N THR A 35 5.82 0.17 -18.38
CA THR A 35 5.38 -0.95 -17.54
C THR A 35 4.66 -0.47 -16.28
N ALA A 36 5.24 0.51 -15.57
CA ALA A 36 4.64 1.13 -14.39
C ALA A 36 3.31 1.82 -14.71
N LYS A 37 3.24 2.60 -15.80
CA LYS A 37 1.99 3.22 -16.28
C LYS A 37 0.89 2.20 -16.53
N ARG A 38 1.23 1.07 -17.17
CA ARG A 38 0.28 -0.04 -17.40
C ARG A 38 -0.21 -0.67 -16.10
N PHE A 39 0.63 -0.75 -15.07
CA PHE A 39 0.20 -1.22 -13.75
C PHE A 39 -0.72 -0.20 -13.05
N GLN A 40 -0.40 1.08 -13.13
CA GLN A 40 -1.26 2.16 -12.63
C GLN A 40 -2.64 2.15 -13.31
N GLU A 41 -2.69 2.02 -14.63
CA GLU A 41 -3.94 1.94 -15.41
C GLU A 41 -4.83 0.76 -14.98
N GLN A 42 -4.22 -0.32 -14.49
CA GLN A 42 -4.92 -1.49 -13.94
C GLN A 42 -5.38 -1.31 -12.49
N GLY A 43 -5.03 -0.19 -11.86
CA GLY A 43 -5.46 0.21 -10.52
C GLY A 43 -4.40 0.04 -9.44
N ALA A 44 -3.14 -0.29 -9.79
CA ALA A 44 -2.09 -0.35 -8.79
C ALA A 44 -1.86 1.03 -8.14
N ARG A 45 -1.53 1.01 -6.85
CA ARG A 45 -1.19 2.20 -6.04
C ARG A 45 0.22 2.16 -5.53
N TRP A 46 0.76 0.96 -5.33
CA TRP A 46 2.13 0.71 -4.97
C TRP A 46 2.86 0.02 -6.10
N LEU A 47 4.16 0.25 -6.21
CA LEU A 47 5.06 -0.43 -7.14
C LEU A 47 6.32 -0.86 -6.40
N HIS A 48 6.64 -2.14 -6.49
CA HIS A 48 7.88 -2.69 -5.96
C HIS A 48 8.96 -2.66 -7.04
N MET A 49 10.06 -1.95 -6.82
CA MET A 49 11.17 -1.88 -7.77
C MET A 49 12.46 -2.39 -7.15
N VAL A 50 13.18 -3.26 -7.87
CA VAL A 50 14.48 -3.78 -7.41
C VAL A 50 15.55 -3.46 -8.45
N ASP A 51 16.58 -2.72 -8.04
CA ASP A 51 17.81 -2.56 -8.83
C ASP A 51 18.70 -3.79 -8.63
N LEU A 52 18.59 -4.78 -9.53
CA LEU A 52 19.37 -6.02 -9.42
C LEU A 52 20.85 -5.78 -9.70
N ASP A 53 21.18 -4.83 -10.58
CA ASP A 53 22.57 -4.40 -10.81
C ASP A 53 23.13 -3.77 -9.55
N GLY A 54 22.35 -2.90 -8.90
CA GLY A 54 22.76 -2.27 -7.66
C GLY A 54 22.86 -3.26 -6.50
N ALA A 55 21.98 -4.25 -6.42
CA ALA A 55 22.06 -5.33 -5.43
C ALA A 55 23.38 -6.10 -5.53
N LYS A 56 23.83 -6.37 -6.76
CA LYS A 56 25.08 -7.07 -7.07
C LYS A 56 26.32 -6.21 -6.83
N ASP A 57 26.32 -4.97 -7.32
CA ASP A 57 27.48 -4.07 -7.25
C ASP A 57 27.60 -3.33 -5.92
N GLY A 58 26.54 -3.35 -5.11
CA GLY A 58 26.50 -2.71 -3.81
C GLY A 58 26.30 -1.19 -3.82
N LYS A 59 25.85 -0.63 -4.94
CA LYS A 59 25.53 0.79 -5.12
C LYS A 59 24.48 0.93 -6.22
N PRO A 60 23.61 1.96 -6.20
CA PRO A 60 22.63 2.16 -7.26
C PRO A 60 23.24 2.26 -8.65
N GLN A 61 22.61 1.61 -9.63
CA GLN A 61 23.00 1.62 -11.05
C GLN A 61 21.87 2.09 -11.95
N ASN A 62 20.62 1.80 -11.58
CA ASN A 62 19.43 2.11 -12.38
C ASN A 62 18.58 3.25 -11.77
N GLN A 63 19.15 4.09 -10.90
CA GLN A 63 18.43 5.12 -10.16
C GLN A 63 17.66 6.10 -11.06
N GLN A 64 18.19 6.46 -12.24
CA GLN A 64 17.50 7.38 -13.14
C GLN A 64 16.17 6.82 -13.65
N LEU A 65 16.14 5.53 -14.01
CA LEU A 65 14.92 4.86 -14.45
C LEU A 65 13.87 4.80 -13.34
N ILE A 66 14.31 4.63 -12.09
CA ILE A 66 13.43 4.61 -10.92
C ILE A 66 12.83 6.01 -10.70
N PHE A 67 13.64 7.07 -10.78
CA PHE A 67 13.15 8.45 -10.68
C PHE A 67 12.20 8.81 -11.82
N ASP A 68 12.49 8.37 -13.04
CA ASP A 68 11.59 8.59 -14.17
C ASP A 68 10.20 7.98 -13.90
N VAL A 69 10.12 6.82 -13.25
CA VAL A 69 8.84 6.23 -12.79
C VAL A 69 8.17 7.08 -11.72
N VAL A 70 8.91 7.46 -10.67
CA VAL A 70 8.39 8.28 -9.56
C VAL A 70 7.82 9.61 -10.06
N GLU A 71 8.50 10.27 -11.01
CA GLU A 71 8.11 11.59 -11.52
C GLU A 71 6.93 11.55 -12.51
N ASN A 72 6.69 10.39 -13.17
CA ASN A 72 5.74 10.29 -14.27
C ASN A 72 4.57 9.33 -14.01
N THR A 73 4.38 8.92 -12.75
CA THR A 73 3.28 8.09 -12.28
C THR A 73 2.77 8.61 -10.92
N ASP A 74 1.55 8.24 -10.55
CA ASP A 74 0.96 8.51 -9.23
C ASP A 74 1.21 7.32 -8.26
N LEU A 75 2.13 6.42 -8.60
CA LEU A 75 2.43 5.22 -7.82
C LEU A 75 3.34 5.56 -6.64
N HIS A 76 3.01 4.98 -5.49
CA HIS A 76 3.96 4.88 -4.38
C HIS A 76 5.01 3.84 -4.72
N VAL A 77 6.23 4.29 -5.03
CA VAL A 77 7.34 3.41 -5.35
C VAL A 77 8.08 3.02 -4.08
N GLU A 78 8.25 1.72 -3.87
CA GLU A 78 9.27 1.19 -2.98
C GLU A 78 10.47 0.66 -3.77
N VAL A 79 11.67 0.90 -3.26
CA VAL A 79 12.91 0.55 -3.96
C VAL A 79 13.87 -0.24 -3.10
N GLY A 80 14.41 -1.33 -3.66
CA GLY A 80 15.52 -2.10 -3.11
C GLY A 80 16.67 -2.24 -4.11
N GLY A 81 17.82 -2.69 -3.64
CA GLY A 81 19.01 -2.96 -4.47
C GLY A 81 20.11 -1.90 -4.33
N GLY A 82 21.24 -2.30 -3.76
CA GLY A 82 22.44 -1.44 -3.68
C GLY A 82 22.42 -0.35 -2.60
N ILE A 83 21.42 -0.35 -1.71
CA ILE A 83 21.27 0.68 -0.67
C ILE A 83 21.99 0.21 0.60
N ARG A 84 23.18 0.77 0.85
CA ARG A 84 24.10 0.32 1.91
C ARG A 84 24.47 1.39 2.94
N ASP A 85 24.04 2.63 2.73
CA ASP A 85 24.34 3.77 3.59
C ASP A 85 23.18 4.77 3.64
N MET A 86 23.25 5.69 4.62
CA MET A 86 22.20 6.69 4.85
C MET A 86 22.12 7.70 3.71
N ASP A 87 23.24 8.05 3.08
CA ASP A 87 23.27 9.00 1.97
C ASP A 87 22.44 8.46 0.79
N THR A 88 22.52 7.16 0.52
CA THR A 88 21.70 6.50 -0.51
C THR A 88 20.22 6.41 -0.11
N VAL A 89 19.91 6.18 1.18
CA VAL A 89 18.53 6.23 1.69
C VAL A 89 17.93 7.61 1.45
N GLU A 90 18.62 8.67 1.89
CA GLU A 90 18.18 10.06 1.73
C GLU A 90 18.06 10.44 0.25
N TYR A 91 19.01 10.00 -0.58
CA TYR A 91 18.98 10.23 -2.02
C TYR A 91 17.70 9.74 -2.72
N TYR A 92 17.19 8.56 -2.34
CA TYR A 92 15.94 8.04 -2.89
C TYR A 92 14.71 8.75 -2.29
N LEU A 93 14.66 8.89 -0.97
CA LEU A 93 13.50 9.46 -0.27
C LEU A 93 13.29 10.95 -0.64
N ASP A 94 14.35 11.73 -0.75
CA ASP A 94 14.29 13.15 -1.13
C ASP A 94 13.79 13.36 -2.57
N ARG A 95 13.77 12.31 -3.39
CA ARG A 95 13.29 12.30 -4.77
C ARG A 95 11.93 11.62 -4.96
N GLY A 96 11.19 11.44 -3.86
CA GLY A 96 9.80 11.00 -3.90
C GLY A 96 9.60 9.47 -3.84
N VAL A 97 10.66 8.68 -3.66
CA VAL A 97 10.49 7.28 -3.31
C VAL A 97 9.75 7.19 -1.98
N SER A 98 8.67 6.40 -1.95
CA SER A 98 7.80 6.29 -0.77
C SER A 98 8.39 5.40 0.30
N ARG A 99 9.16 4.37 -0.08
CA ARG A 99 9.83 3.45 0.86
C ARG A 99 11.14 2.89 0.31
N VAL A 100 12.17 2.83 1.14
CA VAL A 100 13.46 2.21 0.83
C VAL A 100 13.56 0.85 1.53
N ILE A 101 14.06 -0.15 0.81
CA ILE A 101 14.19 -1.54 1.26
C ILE A 101 15.65 -1.83 1.57
N LEU A 102 15.95 -2.12 2.83
CA LEU A 102 17.26 -2.55 3.29
C LEU A 102 17.32 -4.08 3.31
N GLY A 103 18.02 -4.69 2.35
CA GLY A 103 18.26 -6.14 2.28
C GLY A 103 19.54 -6.52 3.03
N SER A 104 20.59 -6.91 2.30
CA SER A 104 21.89 -7.34 2.86
C SER A 104 22.49 -6.37 3.89
N ALA A 105 22.26 -5.06 3.74
CA ALA A 105 22.74 -4.05 4.67
C ALA A 105 22.12 -4.23 6.07
N ALA A 106 20.88 -4.67 6.16
CA ALA A 106 20.20 -4.89 7.43
C ALA A 106 20.80 -6.06 8.24
N LEU A 107 21.31 -7.08 7.54
CA LEU A 107 22.01 -8.19 8.17
C LEU A 107 23.44 -7.82 8.60
N ARG A 108 24.12 -6.98 7.81
CA ARG A 108 25.53 -6.63 8.04
C ARG A 108 25.72 -5.50 9.05
N ASP A 109 24.80 -4.52 9.05
CA ASP A 109 24.87 -3.35 9.91
C ASP A 109 23.49 -3.02 10.53
N PRO A 110 23.12 -3.71 11.63
CA PRO A 110 21.89 -3.41 12.37
C PRO A 110 21.84 -1.98 12.93
N GLU A 111 22.98 -1.34 13.18
CA GLU A 111 23.00 0.04 13.71
C GLU A 111 22.63 1.05 12.62
N PHE A 112 23.06 0.81 11.38
CA PHE A 112 22.56 1.57 10.22
C PHE A 112 21.03 1.48 10.09
N VAL A 113 20.44 0.28 10.24
CA VAL A 113 18.98 0.11 10.22
C VAL A 113 18.31 0.91 11.33
N ARG A 114 18.83 0.84 12.56
CA ARG A 114 18.32 1.60 13.71
C ARG A 114 18.30 3.09 13.40
N GLN A 115 19.37 3.62 12.81
CA GLN A 115 19.47 5.02 12.45
C GLN A 115 18.48 5.39 11.34
N ALA A 116 18.37 4.57 10.29
CA ALA A 116 17.46 4.80 9.18
C ALA A 116 16.01 4.84 9.65
N VAL A 117 15.59 3.86 10.46
CA VAL A 117 14.25 3.80 11.05
C VAL A 117 14.00 4.95 12.01
N LYS A 118 14.97 5.32 12.84
CA LYS A 118 14.81 6.46 13.75
C LYS A 118 14.56 7.76 13.00
N ARG A 119 15.17 7.93 11.83
CA ARG A 119 15.07 9.16 11.03
C ARG A 119 13.88 9.17 10.07
N HIS A 120 13.57 8.04 9.44
CA HIS A 120 12.62 7.94 8.33
C HIS A 120 11.41 7.05 8.65
N GLY A 121 11.42 6.36 9.79
CA GLY A 121 10.29 5.57 10.31
C GLY A 121 9.74 4.57 9.30
N LYS A 122 8.46 4.75 8.97
CA LYS A 122 7.69 3.91 8.04
C LYS A 122 8.22 3.89 6.59
N GLN A 123 9.05 4.85 6.21
CA GLN A 123 9.67 4.87 4.88
C GLN A 123 10.82 3.86 4.76
N ILE A 124 11.11 3.08 5.80
CA ILE A 124 12.10 2.00 5.78
C ILE A 124 11.40 0.65 5.89
N ALA A 125 11.65 -0.22 4.90
CA ALA A 125 11.37 -1.64 4.96
C ALA A 125 12.68 -2.44 5.09
N VAL A 126 12.59 -3.65 5.63
CA VAL A 126 13.68 -4.63 5.57
C VAL A 126 13.27 -5.81 4.71
N GLY A 127 14.13 -6.18 3.77
CA GLY A 127 14.00 -7.39 2.97
C GLY A 127 14.58 -8.58 3.72
N ILE A 128 13.78 -9.65 3.85
CA ILE A 128 14.17 -10.94 4.41
C ILE A 128 14.02 -11.98 3.32
N ASP A 129 15.09 -12.20 2.57
CA ASP A 129 15.17 -13.28 1.60
C ASP A 129 15.66 -14.53 2.31
N ALA A 130 14.83 -15.58 2.36
CA ALA A 130 15.16 -16.80 3.08
C ALA A 130 15.32 -18.00 2.16
N LEU A 131 16.36 -18.78 2.43
CA LEU A 131 16.61 -20.09 1.85
C LEU A 131 16.73 -21.10 2.98
N ASP A 132 15.88 -22.13 2.97
CA ASP A 132 15.83 -23.18 4.00
C ASP A 132 15.68 -22.62 5.43
N GLY A 133 14.91 -21.54 5.58
CA GLY A 133 14.68 -20.87 6.86
C GLY A 133 15.85 -20.00 7.34
N LYS A 134 16.86 -19.77 6.50
CA LYS A 134 18.02 -18.92 6.81
C LYS A 134 18.07 -17.69 5.90
N VAL A 135 18.45 -16.55 6.48
CA VAL A 135 18.54 -15.28 5.72
C VAL A 135 19.71 -15.35 4.73
N ALA A 136 19.46 -15.01 3.47
CA ALA A 136 20.45 -14.85 2.43
C ALA A 136 20.88 -13.37 2.29
N ALA A 137 22.11 -13.14 1.86
CA ALA A 137 22.71 -11.82 1.64
C ALA A 137 23.39 -11.74 0.26
N GLU A 138 23.83 -10.55 -0.12
CA GLU A 138 24.50 -10.22 -1.40
C GLU A 138 23.75 -10.70 -2.65
N GLY A 139 22.47 -10.37 -2.77
CA GLY A 139 21.69 -10.82 -3.94
C GLY A 139 21.59 -12.36 -4.00
N TRP A 140 21.55 -12.99 -2.82
CA TRP A 140 21.40 -14.44 -2.61
C TRP A 140 22.67 -15.26 -2.85
N LEU A 141 23.83 -14.61 -3.00
CA LEU A 141 25.12 -15.26 -3.19
C LEU A 141 25.76 -15.75 -1.89
N GLU A 142 25.42 -15.15 -0.74
CA GLU A 142 25.94 -15.54 0.58
C GLU A 142 24.80 -16.02 1.48
N GLN A 143 24.89 -17.26 2.00
CA GLN A 143 23.91 -17.75 2.99
C GLN A 143 24.42 -17.49 4.41
N SER A 144 23.62 -16.80 5.22
CA SER A 144 23.90 -16.65 6.65
C SER A 144 23.40 -17.85 7.45
N GLN A 145 23.81 -17.98 8.71
CA GLN A 145 23.26 -18.97 9.64
C GLN A 145 22.08 -18.43 10.48
N VAL A 146 21.70 -17.18 10.25
CA VAL A 146 20.64 -16.49 11.01
C VAL A 146 19.28 -17.01 10.57
N ASP A 147 18.45 -17.43 11.54
CA ASP A 147 17.06 -17.81 11.28
C ASP A 147 16.24 -16.57 10.91
N TYR A 148 15.39 -16.71 9.88
CA TYR A 148 14.62 -15.60 9.35
C TYR A 148 13.63 -14.99 10.36
N VAL A 149 13.12 -15.79 11.31
CA VAL A 149 12.20 -15.30 12.37
C VAL A 149 12.96 -14.57 13.45
N ASP A 150 14.13 -15.07 13.84
CA ASP A 150 14.97 -14.38 14.82
C ASP A 150 15.47 -13.06 14.26
N PHE A 151 15.86 -13.03 12.98
CA PHE A 151 16.22 -11.80 12.28
C PHE A 151 15.04 -10.81 12.24
N ALA A 152 13.82 -11.27 11.92
CA ALA A 152 12.65 -10.42 11.91
C ALA A 152 12.37 -9.77 13.28
N LYS A 153 12.49 -10.53 14.37
CA LYS A 153 12.34 -10.00 15.74
C LYS A 153 13.42 -8.98 16.08
N GLU A 154 14.65 -9.23 15.63
CA GLU A 154 15.73 -8.26 15.79
C GLU A 154 15.37 -6.96 15.08
N MET A 155 14.97 -7.01 13.81
CA MET A 155 14.56 -5.83 13.02
C MET A 155 13.38 -5.08 13.66
N GLU A 156 12.37 -5.81 14.15
CA GLU A 156 11.26 -5.22 14.91
C GLU A 156 11.77 -4.46 16.14
N SER A 157 12.71 -5.04 16.89
CA SER A 157 13.29 -4.39 18.08
C SER A 157 14.09 -3.12 17.76
N LEU A 158 14.53 -2.95 16.51
CA LEU A 158 15.16 -1.73 16.00
C LEU A 158 14.12 -0.67 15.58
N GLY A 159 12.83 -1.04 15.53
CA GLY A 159 11.70 -0.20 15.18
C GLY A 159 11.18 -0.39 13.75
N VAL A 160 11.68 -1.39 13.01
CA VAL A 160 11.23 -1.65 11.63
C VAL A 160 9.74 -1.99 11.64
N GLN A 161 8.96 -1.34 10.78
CA GLN A 161 7.53 -1.56 10.67
C GLN A 161 7.15 -2.48 9.52
N TYR A 162 7.95 -2.52 8.45
CA TYR A 162 7.65 -3.29 7.24
C TYR A 162 8.72 -4.34 6.97
N LEU A 163 8.30 -5.59 6.84
CA LEU A 163 9.16 -6.70 6.46
C LEU A 163 8.67 -7.29 5.14
N ILE A 164 9.54 -7.30 4.14
CA ILE A 164 9.29 -7.97 2.87
C ILE A 164 9.95 -9.33 2.95
N CYS A 165 9.15 -10.40 2.96
CA CYS A 165 9.65 -11.75 3.14
C CYS A 165 9.56 -12.55 1.85
N THR A 166 10.72 -12.97 1.33
CA THR A 166 10.81 -13.78 0.10
C THR A 166 11.25 -15.20 0.44
N ASP A 167 10.48 -16.21 0.04
CA ASP A 167 11.00 -17.58 -0.04
C ASP A 167 11.69 -17.79 -1.39
N ILE A 168 13.02 -17.90 -1.35
CA ILE A 168 13.85 -18.06 -2.55
C ILE A 168 13.46 -19.32 -3.35
N HIS A 169 12.98 -20.39 -2.70
CA HIS A 169 12.55 -21.60 -3.42
C HIS A 169 11.32 -21.37 -4.30
N GLN A 170 10.45 -20.45 -3.88
CA GLN A 170 9.20 -20.13 -4.57
C GLN A 170 9.37 -19.02 -5.61
N ASP A 171 10.41 -18.21 -5.47
CA ASP A 171 10.57 -17.05 -6.33
C ASP A 171 10.77 -17.41 -7.81
N GLY A 172 10.00 -16.75 -8.68
CA GLY A 172 9.95 -17.04 -10.11
C GLY A 172 9.35 -18.41 -10.51
N THR A 173 8.90 -19.24 -9.55
CA THR A 173 8.43 -20.62 -9.84
C THR A 173 6.95 -20.75 -10.20
N MET A 174 6.13 -19.76 -9.83
CA MET A 174 4.65 -19.78 -10.00
C MET A 174 3.89 -20.81 -9.15
N ASN A 175 4.54 -21.44 -8.17
CA ASN A 175 3.94 -22.51 -7.34
C ASN A 175 3.14 -22.03 -6.11
N GLY A 176 2.90 -20.72 -5.99
CA GLY A 176 2.28 -20.12 -4.83
C GLY A 176 3.30 -19.70 -3.75
N PRO A 177 2.92 -18.78 -2.86
CA PRO A 177 3.77 -18.32 -1.76
C PRO A 177 3.89 -19.39 -0.66
N ASN A 178 4.98 -19.34 0.12
CA ASN A 178 5.18 -20.25 1.25
C ASN A 178 4.34 -19.83 2.47
N LEU A 179 3.08 -20.27 2.50
CA LEU A 179 2.12 -19.93 3.56
C LEU A 179 2.58 -20.36 4.96
N VAL A 180 3.29 -21.48 5.09
CA VAL A 180 3.78 -21.97 6.39
C VAL A 180 4.86 -21.04 6.94
N MET A 181 5.80 -20.65 6.08
CA MET A 181 6.86 -19.73 6.45
C MET A 181 6.29 -18.35 6.86
N LEU A 182 5.34 -17.85 6.07
CA LEU A 182 4.70 -16.55 6.29
C LEU A 182 3.80 -16.54 7.54
N ASP A 183 3.01 -17.59 7.80
CA ASP A 183 2.20 -17.70 9.03
C ASP A 183 3.09 -17.73 10.28
N LYS A 184 4.21 -18.48 10.24
CA LYS A 184 5.17 -18.50 11.34
C LYS A 184 5.77 -17.11 11.60
N LEU A 185 6.08 -16.36 10.54
CA LEU A 185 6.61 -15.00 10.65
C LEU A 185 5.56 -14.03 11.21
N ASN A 186 4.34 -14.04 10.64
CA ASN A 186 3.27 -13.12 11.00
C ASN A 186 2.81 -13.27 12.46
N ARG A 187 2.96 -14.46 13.05
CA ARG A 187 2.69 -14.69 14.48
C ARG A 187 3.83 -14.30 15.41
N ALA A 188 5.03 -14.13 14.88
CA ALA A 188 6.24 -13.93 15.67
C ALA A 188 6.59 -12.45 15.90
N VAL A 189 6.05 -11.55 15.07
CA VAL A 189 6.26 -10.10 15.11
C VAL A 189 4.94 -9.36 14.87
N HIS A 190 4.90 -8.08 15.20
CA HIS A 190 3.80 -7.15 14.93
C HIS A 190 4.05 -6.27 13.69
N CYS A 191 5.21 -6.42 13.04
CA CYS A 191 5.50 -5.76 11.77
C CYS A 191 4.46 -6.09 10.69
N HIS A 192 4.25 -5.15 9.78
CA HIS A 192 3.49 -5.34 8.56
C HIS A 192 4.27 -6.24 7.59
N ILE A 193 3.85 -7.50 7.48
CA ILE A 193 4.48 -8.49 6.60
C ILE A 193 3.95 -8.36 5.17
N ILE A 194 4.87 -8.19 4.22
CA ILE A 194 4.61 -8.21 2.78
C ILE A 194 5.19 -9.52 2.22
N ALA A 195 4.33 -10.37 1.67
CA ALA A 195 4.76 -11.62 1.05
C ALA A 195 5.41 -11.37 -0.31
N SER A 196 6.54 -12.01 -0.58
CA SER A 196 7.22 -12.01 -1.87
C SER A 196 7.59 -13.44 -2.27
N GLY A 197 7.68 -13.69 -3.57
CA GLY A 197 7.97 -15.00 -4.15
C GLY A 197 6.74 -15.91 -4.30
N GLY A 198 6.54 -16.43 -5.51
CA GLY A 198 5.55 -17.47 -5.80
C GLY A 198 4.10 -17.04 -6.05
N VAL A 199 3.70 -15.80 -5.70
CA VAL A 199 2.32 -15.29 -5.89
C VAL A 199 1.90 -15.38 -7.36
N SER A 200 0.95 -16.26 -7.68
CA SER A 200 0.61 -16.60 -9.07
C SER A 200 -0.87 -16.64 -9.38
N SER A 201 -1.75 -16.61 -8.38
CA SER A 201 -3.19 -16.78 -8.57
C SER A 201 -4.03 -15.95 -7.58
N LEU A 202 -5.32 -15.79 -7.87
CA LEU A 202 -6.26 -15.18 -6.93
C LEU A 202 -6.43 -15.99 -5.64
N LEU A 203 -6.22 -17.31 -5.70
CA LEU A 203 -6.27 -18.16 -4.51
C LEU A 203 -5.14 -17.80 -3.53
N ASP A 204 -3.96 -17.46 -4.05
CA ASP A 204 -2.85 -16.99 -3.22
C ASP A 204 -3.22 -15.67 -2.53
N ILE A 205 -3.83 -14.74 -3.26
CA ILE A 205 -4.31 -13.47 -2.69
C ILE A 205 -5.29 -13.68 -1.55
N VAL A 206 -6.25 -14.60 -1.71
CA VAL A 206 -7.19 -14.96 -0.64
C VAL A 206 -6.45 -15.58 0.54
N SER A 207 -5.53 -16.51 0.28
CA SER A 207 -4.79 -17.22 1.33
C SER A 207 -3.90 -16.28 2.16
N LEU A 208 -3.22 -15.33 1.50
CA LEU A 208 -2.39 -14.33 2.16
C LEU A 208 -3.23 -13.32 2.96
N TYR A 209 -4.41 -12.96 2.45
CA TYR A 209 -5.35 -12.13 3.20
C TYR A 209 -5.85 -12.85 4.46
N ASP A 210 -6.24 -14.13 4.36
CA ASP A 210 -6.75 -14.92 5.49
C ASP A 210 -5.68 -15.15 6.57
N LEU A 211 -4.39 -15.15 6.19
CA LEU A 211 -3.26 -15.14 7.13
C LEU A 211 -3.07 -13.78 7.82
N GLY A 212 -3.76 -12.72 7.39
CA GLY A 212 -3.65 -11.38 7.95
C GLY A 212 -2.39 -10.63 7.51
N LEU A 213 -1.83 -10.93 6.34
CA LEU A 213 -0.66 -10.22 5.84
C LEU A 213 -1.02 -8.80 5.35
N TYR A 214 -0.06 -7.89 5.48
CA TYR A 214 -0.22 -6.49 5.07
C TYR A 214 -0.28 -6.35 3.55
N GLY A 215 0.59 -7.06 2.84
CA GLY A 215 0.66 -7.00 1.39
C GLY A 215 1.24 -8.23 0.72
N ALA A 216 1.21 -8.22 -0.61
CA ALA A 216 1.80 -9.24 -1.46
C ALA A 216 2.47 -8.58 -2.67
N ILE A 217 3.65 -9.06 -3.04
CA ILE A 217 4.38 -8.67 -4.24
C ILE A 217 4.11 -9.71 -5.32
N ALA A 218 3.70 -9.24 -6.51
CA ALA A 218 3.46 -10.09 -7.67
C ALA A 218 4.33 -9.63 -8.85
N GLY A 219 5.23 -10.52 -9.28
CA GLY A 219 6.16 -10.27 -10.38
C GLY A 219 5.77 -11.04 -11.64
N LYS A 220 6.45 -12.17 -11.88
CA LYS A 220 6.33 -13.02 -13.07
C LYS A 220 4.88 -13.36 -13.47
N SER A 221 3.99 -13.56 -12.51
CA SER A 221 2.59 -13.89 -12.74
C SER A 221 1.81 -12.79 -13.46
N LEU A 222 2.17 -11.52 -13.23
CA LEU A 222 1.55 -10.39 -13.92
C LEU A 222 2.04 -10.28 -15.36
N TYR A 223 3.33 -10.51 -15.61
CA TYR A 223 3.88 -10.45 -16.97
C TYR A 223 3.39 -11.60 -17.86
N THR A 224 3.22 -12.79 -17.29
CA THR A 224 2.68 -13.96 -17.99
C THR A 224 1.16 -13.93 -18.15
N GLY A 225 0.46 -13.01 -17.47
CA GLY A 225 -0.99 -12.92 -17.46
C GLY A 225 -1.70 -14.01 -16.65
N ALA A 226 -0.95 -14.84 -15.93
CA ALA A 226 -1.52 -15.87 -15.03
C ALA A 226 -2.33 -15.25 -13.89
N LEU A 227 -1.92 -14.06 -13.43
CA LEU A 227 -2.66 -13.24 -12.48
C LEU A 227 -3.06 -11.92 -13.15
N ASP A 228 -4.36 -11.70 -13.32
CA ASP A 228 -4.89 -10.41 -13.76
C ASP A 228 -4.82 -9.40 -12.61
N LEU A 229 -4.00 -8.34 -12.78
CA LEU A 229 -3.71 -7.37 -11.73
C LEU A 229 -4.98 -6.66 -11.25
N ARG A 230 -5.83 -6.20 -12.18
CA ARG A 230 -7.07 -5.48 -11.84
C ARG A 230 -7.99 -6.35 -10.99
N THR A 231 -8.19 -7.60 -11.38
CA THR A 231 -9.03 -8.56 -10.63
C THR A 231 -8.45 -8.86 -9.26
N ALA A 232 -7.12 -9.00 -9.17
CA ALA A 232 -6.44 -9.25 -7.90
C ALA A 232 -6.54 -8.07 -6.92
N ILE A 233 -6.42 -6.83 -7.40
CA ILE A 233 -6.64 -5.61 -6.60
C ILE A 233 -8.09 -5.53 -6.11
N ILE A 234 -9.07 -5.79 -6.99
CA ILE A 234 -10.49 -5.80 -6.61
C ILE A 234 -10.76 -6.87 -5.54
N ALA A 235 -10.14 -8.04 -5.64
CA ALA A 235 -10.23 -9.08 -4.62
C ALA A 235 -9.69 -8.58 -3.28
N CYS A 236 -8.51 -7.96 -3.27
CA CYS A 236 -7.92 -7.37 -2.05
C CYS A 236 -8.87 -6.39 -1.35
N HIS A 237 -9.53 -5.49 -2.10
CA HIS A 237 -10.49 -4.54 -1.54
C HIS A 237 -11.77 -5.21 -1.02
N LYS A 238 -12.36 -6.12 -1.79
CA LYS A 238 -13.62 -6.78 -1.42
C LYS A 238 -13.50 -7.67 -0.18
N ILE A 239 -12.37 -8.35 -0.03
CA ILE A 239 -12.15 -9.20 1.14
C ILE A 239 -11.87 -8.32 2.36
N SER A 240 -11.09 -7.24 2.22
CA SER A 240 -10.86 -6.25 3.28
C SER A 240 -12.18 -5.65 3.82
N GLY A 241 -13.14 -5.34 2.94
CA GLY A 241 -14.44 -4.80 3.32
C GLY A 241 -15.35 -5.73 4.15
N LYS A 242 -15.07 -7.04 4.24
CA LYS A 242 -15.85 -7.97 5.09
C LYS A 242 -15.37 -8.01 6.54
N SER A 243 -14.15 -7.53 6.82
CA SER A 243 -13.51 -7.58 8.14
C SER A 243 -13.10 -6.20 8.68
N ALA A 244 -13.38 -5.11 7.94
CA ALA A 244 -12.92 -3.74 8.20
C ALA A 244 -13.64 -3.04 9.38
N ALA A 245 -13.64 -3.67 10.55
CA ALA A 245 -13.90 -3.02 11.83
C ALA A 245 -12.58 -2.75 12.61
N GLY A 246 -11.47 -2.58 11.90
CA GLY A 246 -10.15 -2.29 12.46
C GLY A 246 -9.52 -1.04 11.82
N ASP A 247 -8.57 -0.44 12.54
CA ASP A 247 -7.86 0.76 12.11
C ASP A 247 -7.13 0.54 10.77
N MET A 248 -7.31 1.47 9.84
CA MET A 248 -6.56 1.51 8.58
C MET A 248 -5.13 2.00 8.87
N PRO A 249 -4.06 1.27 8.47
CA PRO A 249 -2.69 1.72 8.64
C PRO A 249 -2.44 3.10 8.01
N GLU A 250 -1.55 3.90 8.60
CA GLU A 250 -1.33 5.30 8.17
C GLU A 250 -0.89 5.40 6.70
N ASP A 251 -0.22 4.39 6.17
CA ASP A 251 0.27 4.35 4.78
C ASP A 251 -0.84 4.07 3.77
N GLU A 252 -1.87 3.35 4.20
CA GLU A 252 -3.08 3.15 3.39
C GLU A 252 -3.91 4.44 3.36
N LEU A 253 -3.91 5.23 4.44
CA LEU A 253 -4.51 6.57 4.45
C LEU A 253 -3.75 7.54 3.53
N ASP A 254 -2.41 7.47 3.48
CA ASP A 254 -1.59 8.35 2.67
C ASP A 254 -1.94 8.29 1.17
N LEU A 255 -2.42 7.14 0.69
CA LEU A 255 -2.89 6.95 -0.69
C LEU A 255 -3.91 8.01 -1.13
N TYR A 256 -4.76 8.46 -0.21
CA TYR A 256 -5.85 9.39 -0.49
C TYR A 256 -5.43 10.87 -0.36
N PHE A 257 -4.24 11.17 0.18
CA PHE A 257 -3.77 12.54 0.40
C PHE A 257 -2.57 12.91 -0.47
N THR A 258 -2.38 12.21 -1.59
CA THR A 258 -1.29 12.45 -2.55
C THR A 258 -1.50 13.74 -3.35
N LYS A 259 -2.72 13.96 -3.85
CA LYS A 259 -3.07 15.13 -4.68
C LYS A 259 -3.43 16.37 -3.87
N SER A 260 -3.92 16.18 -2.64
CA SER A 260 -4.36 17.27 -1.77
C SER A 260 -4.35 16.86 -0.30
N ASP A 261 -4.05 17.81 0.59
CA ASP A 261 -4.23 17.65 2.04
C ASP A 261 -5.71 17.59 2.48
N LEU A 262 -6.64 17.85 1.56
CA LEU A 262 -8.08 17.86 1.81
C LEU A 262 -8.85 17.05 0.78
N LEU A 263 -9.58 16.04 1.27
CA LEU A 263 -10.51 15.24 0.50
C LEU A 263 -11.92 15.84 0.58
N PRO A 264 -12.59 16.13 -0.55
CA PRO A 264 -14.04 16.29 -0.58
C PRO A 264 -14.70 14.97 -0.16
N ALA A 265 -15.67 15.05 0.75
CA ALA A 265 -16.47 13.93 1.22
C ALA A 265 -17.95 14.21 0.96
N ILE A 266 -18.53 13.44 0.04
CA ILE A 266 -19.95 13.40 -0.25
C ILE A 266 -20.59 12.45 0.75
N ILE A 267 -21.54 12.97 1.53
CA ILE A 267 -22.27 12.17 2.51
C ILE A 267 -23.61 11.80 1.92
N GLN A 268 -23.92 10.51 1.91
CA GLN A 268 -25.17 9.97 1.39
C GLN A 268 -25.89 9.19 2.49
N ASP A 269 -27.20 9.33 2.56
CA ASP A 269 -28.01 8.51 3.46
C ASP A 269 -28.06 7.07 2.93
N ASP A 270 -27.75 6.11 3.82
CA ASP A 270 -27.70 4.70 3.45
C ASP A 270 -29.08 4.10 3.16
N ASP A 271 -30.15 4.62 3.79
CA ASP A 271 -31.52 4.12 3.60
C ASP A 271 -32.19 4.72 2.35
N THR A 272 -32.00 6.02 2.12
CA THR A 272 -32.72 6.73 1.04
C THR A 272 -31.90 6.95 -0.23
N ASN A 273 -30.58 6.73 -0.17
CA ASN A 273 -29.61 7.11 -1.20
C ASN A 273 -29.58 8.63 -1.50
N GLU A 274 -30.21 9.46 -0.67
CA GLU A 274 -30.18 10.92 -0.83
C GLU A 274 -28.80 11.46 -0.44
N VAL A 275 -28.24 12.35 -1.27
CA VAL A 275 -27.02 13.09 -0.90
C VAL A 275 -27.36 14.13 0.16
N LEU A 276 -26.74 14.03 1.32
CA LEU A 276 -27.00 14.85 2.50
C LEU A 276 -26.16 16.12 2.54
N MET A 277 -24.86 16.01 2.27
CA MET A 277 -23.96 17.15 2.32
C MET A 277 -22.63 16.86 1.63
N LEU A 278 -21.88 17.92 1.34
CA LEU A 278 -20.46 17.86 1.02
C LEU A 278 -19.68 18.56 2.13
N ALA A 279 -18.64 17.92 2.63
CA ALA A 279 -17.68 18.51 3.55
C ALA A 279 -16.25 18.13 3.13
N TYR A 280 -15.24 18.67 3.82
CA TYR A 280 -13.85 18.33 3.58
C TYR A 280 -13.29 17.55 4.75
N MET A 281 -12.44 16.57 4.48
CA MET A 281 -11.69 15.83 5.48
C MET A 281 -10.19 16.05 5.24
N ASN A 282 -9.43 16.31 6.31
CA ASN A 282 -7.99 16.15 6.28
C ASN A 282 -7.64 14.74 6.81
N ARG A 283 -6.35 14.39 6.78
CA ARG A 283 -5.86 13.08 7.25
C ARG A 283 -6.36 12.73 8.65
N GLU A 284 -6.28 13.69 9.59
CA GLU A 284 -6.70 13.47 10.98
C GLU A 284 -8.21 13.23 11.10
N SER A 285 -9.04 14.00 10.40
CA SER A 285 -10.49 13.83 10.46
C SER A 285 -10.96 12.56 9.76
N PHE A 286 -10.30 12.16 8.67
CA PHE A 286 -10.65 10.91 8.00
C PHE A 286 -10.29 9.70 8.89
N ARG A 287 -9.09 9.68 9.48
CA ARG A 287 -8.68 8.66 10.47
C ARG A 287 -9.67 8.56 11.64
N LYS A 288 -10.00 9.69 12.29
CA LYS A 288 -11.00 9.71 13.38
C LYS A 288 -12.37 9.20 12.94
N SER A 289 -12.74 9.40 11.68
CA SER A 289 -14.01 8.88 11.14
C SER A 289 -14.02 7.36 11.09
N LEU A 290 -12.93 6.75 10.63
CA LEU A 290 -12.77 5.29 10.60
C LEU A 290 -12.73 4.70 12.02
N GLU A 291 -11.95 5.31 12.92
CA GLU A 291 -11.80 4.85 14.32
C GLU A 291 -13.10 4.91 15.11
N THR A 292 -13.85 6.00 14.99
CA THR A 292 -15.06 6.21 15.81
C THR A 292 -16.31 5.63 15.20
N GLY A 293 -16.32 5.37 13.88
CA GLY A 293 -17.51 5.00 13.13
C GLY A 293 -18.53 6.14 12.96
N TYR A 294 -18.13 7.39 13.23
CA TYR A 294 -18.94 8.60 13.07
C TYR A 294 -18.18 9.64 12.24
N THR A 295 -18.89 10.48 11.49
CA THR A 295 -18.20 11.43 10.59
C THR A 295 -17.53 12.58 11.33
N TRP A 296 -16.23 12.72 11.09
CA TRP A 296 -15.40 13.86 11.48
C TRP A 296 -14.95 14.61 10.24
N PHE A 297 -15.02 15.93 10.30
CA PHE A 297 -14.69 16.80 9.17
C PHE A 297 -13.68 17.86 9.57
N TYR A 298 -13.00 18.42 8.58
CA TYR A 298 -12.10 19.55 8.73
C TYR A 298 -12.77 20.85 8.25
N SER A 299 -12.86 21.82 9.14
CA SER A 299 -13.41 23.14 8.80
C SER A 299 -12.31 24.01 8.18
N ARG A 300 -12.39 24.24 6.85
CA ARG A 300 -11.41 25.09 6.13
C ARG A 300 -11.33 26.53 6.68
N SER A 301 -12.44 27.08 7.17
CA SER A 301 -12.49 28.44 7.73
C SER A 301 -11.98 28.51 9.17
N ARG A 302 -12.37 27.55 10.02
CA ARG A 302 -11.98 27.52 11.44
C ARG A 302 -10.64 26.82 11.69
N LYS A 303 -10.10 26.14 10.68
CA LYS A 303 -8.89 25.32 10.74
C LYS A 303 -8.89 24.34 11.92
N THR A 304 -10.02 23.68 12.11
CA THR A 304 -10.24 22.76 13.23
C THR A 304 -11.12 21.59 12.82
N LEU A 305 -10.96 20.48 13.53
CA LEU A 305 -11.80 19.29 13.37
C LEU A 305 -13.15 19.52 14.03
N TRP A 306 -14.19 18.89 13.49
CA TRP A 306 -15.49 18.88 14.12
C TRP A 306 -16.22 17.56 13.82
N ASN A 307 -16.91 17.03 14.81
CA ASN A 307 -17.73 15.84 14.70
C ASN A 307 -19.17 16.24 14.36
N LYS A 308 -19.78 15.61 13.35
CA LYS A 308 -21.14 15.95 12.95
C LYS A 308 -22.15 15.56 14.01
N GLY A 309 -22.84 16.58 14.53
CA GLY A 309 -23.92 16.39 15.48
C GLY A 309 -23.48 16.19 16.92
N GLU A 310 -22.19 16.40 17.24
CA GLU A 310 -21.67 16.32 18.60
C GLU A 310 -22.46 17.21 19.57
N THR A 311 -22.77 18.45 19.16
CA THR A 311 -23.55 19.38 19.99
C THR A 311 -25.06 19.23 19.81
N SER A 312 -25.54 18.96 18.59
CA SER A 312 -26.98 18.95 18.29
C SER A 312 -27.65 17.58 18.47
N GLY A 313 -26.88 16.51 18.63
CA GLY A 313 -27.37 15.12 18.59
C GLY A 313 -27.74 14.61 17.19
N HIS A 314 -27.57 15.44 16.14
CA HIS A 314 -27.87 15.05 14.75
C HIS A 314 -26.67 14.36 14.08
N THR A 315 -26.35 13.17 14.59
CA THR A 315 -25.13 12.41 14.26
C THR A 315 -25.23 11.68 12.93
N GLN A 316 -24.06 11.36 12.36
CA GLN A 316 -23.91 10.53 11.16
C GLN A 316 -23.08 9.30 11.49
N LYS A 317 -23.72 8.13 11.63
CA LYS A 317 -23.02 6.87 11.85
C LYS A 317 -22.62 6.28 10.50
N ILE A 318 -21.34 5.98 10.31
CA ILE A 318 -20.80 5.46 9.05
C ILE A 318 -21.25 4.00 8.85
N VAL A 319 -21.73 3.70 7.65
CA VAL A 319 -22.08 2.34 7.20
C VAL A 319 -21.02 1.81 6.24
N SER A 320 -20.59 2.64 5.29
CA SER A 320 -19.54 2.29 4.33
C SER A 320 -18.87 3.54 3.78
N VAL A 321 -17.58 3.42 3.44
CA VAL A 321 -16.78 4.46 2.80
C VAL A 321 -16.32 3.94 1.45
N PHE A 322 -16.41 4.78 0.42
CA PHE A 322 -15.88 4.54 -0.91
C PHE A 322 -15.03 5.73 -1.30
N SER A 323 -13.96 5.49 -2.05
CA SER A 323 -13.30 6.51 -2.84
C SER A 323 -13.79 6.46 -4.29
N ASP A 324 -13.56 7.53 -5.04
CA ASP A 324 -13.74 7.54 -6.48
C ASP A 324 -12.58 6.87 -7.23
N CYS A 325 -12.55 6.97 -8.57
CA CYS A 325 -11.65 6.15 -9.37
C CYS A 325 -10.16 6.52 -9.22
N ASP A 326 -9.88 7.74 -8.79
CA ASP A 326 -8.55 8.29 -8.65
C ASP A 326 -8.25 8.79 -7.22
N ASP A 327 -9.06 8.31 -6.26
CA ASP A 327 -8.87 8.40 -4.80
C ASP A 327 -8.77 9.82 -4.24
N ASP A 328 -9.35 10.80 -4.93
CA ASP A 328 -9.32 12.20 -4.50
C ASP A 328 -10.64 12.69 -3.90
N THR A 329 -11.69 11.87 -3.96
CA THR A 329 -13.01 12.17 -3.41
C THR A 329 -13.61 10.96 -2.69
N LEU A 330 -14.25 11.20 -1.54
CA LEU A 330 -14.93 10.17 -0.76
C LEU A 330 -16.45 10.22 -0.94
N LEU A 331 -17.08 9.05 -1.06
CA LEU A 331 -18.51 8.82 -0.84
C LEU A 331 -18.68 8.04 0.47
N ILE A 332 -19.30 8.66 1.46
CA ILE A 332 -19.54 8.05 2.78
C ILE A 332 -21.04 7.85 2.95
N ARG A 333 -21.46 6.59 3.04
CA ARG A 333 -22.84 6.22 3.35
C ARG A 333 -23.03 6.16 4.86
N VAL A 334 -24.07 6.83 5.34
CA VAL A 334 -24.32 7.00 6.78
C VAL A 334 -25.77 6.70 7.15
N LYS A 335 -25.99 6.25 8.38
CA LYS A 335 -27.29 6.37 9.05
C LYS A 335 -27.37 7.76 9.68
N GLN A 336 -28.16 8.64 9.07
CA GLN A 336 -28.35 10.01 9.57
C GLN A 336 -29.39 10.02 10.70
N LYS A 337 -29.02 10.59 11.85
CA LYS A 337 -29.96 10.90 12.93
C LYS A 337 -30.35 12.37 12.85
N GLY A 338 -31.64 12.67 12.72
CA GLY A 338 -32.14 14.05 12.61
C GLY A 338 -31.61 14.79 11.37
N PRO A 339 -31.85 16.10 11.25
CA PRO A 339 -31.39 16.92 10.12
C PRO A 339 -29.87 16.93 9.90
N ALA A 340 -29.41 16.70 8.67
CA ALA A 340 -28.00 16.91 8.32
C ALA A 340 -27.66 18.41 8.24
N CYS A 341 -28.61 19.24 7.80
CA CYS A 341 -28.40 20.67 7.63
C CYS A 341 -28.69 21.48 8.91
N HIS A 342 -27.94 22.56 9.12
CA HIS A 342 -28.17 23.51 10.21
C HIS A 342 -29.52 24.26 10.11
N THR A 343 -30.14 24.28 8.92
CA THR A 343 -31.46 24.88 8.68
C THR A 343 -32.62 23.98 9.15
N GLY A 344 -32.33 22.77 9.61
CA GLY A 344 -33.34 21.75 9.92
C GLY A 344 -33.75 20.88 8.74
N SER A 345 -33.22 21.14 7.54
CA SER A 345 -33.45 20.28 6.36
C SER A 345 -32.69 18.95 6.50
N HIS A 346 -33.29 17.86 5.98
CA HIS A 346 -32.64 16.55 5.95
C HIS A 346 -31.33 16.60 5.16
N SER A 347 -31.34 17.20 3.98
CA SER A 347 -30.16 17.44 3.13
C SER A 347 -29.80 18.93 3.07
N CYS A 348 -28.52 19.24 2.88
CA CYS A 348 -28.02 20.57 2.51
C CYS A 348 -28.42 20.97 1.08
N PHE A 349 -28.79 20.02 0.22
CA PHE A 349 -29.17 20.22 -1.18
C PHE A 349 -30.69 20.43 -1.35
N PHE A 350 -31.35 21.09 -0.40
CA PHE A 350 -32.81 21.28 -0.39
C PHE A 350 -33.30 22.41 -1.31
N LYS A 351 -32.42 23.32 -1.73
CA LYS A 351 -32.81 24.48 -2.55
C LYS A 351 -32.76 24.14 -4.04
N ARG A 352 -33.93 24.06 -4.67
CA ARG A 352 -34.07 23.90 -6.13
C ARG A 352 -33.68 25.19 -6.86
N LEU A 353 -32.87 25.05 -7.92
CA LEU A 353 -32.46 26.18 -8.79
C LEU A 353 -33.17 26.17 -10.16
N ARG A 354 -33.50 25.00 -10.72
CA ARG A 354 -34.19 24.82 -12.02
C ARG A 354 -34.84 23.43 -12.13
N GLY A 355 -35.85 23.28 -13.00
CA GLY A 355 -36.53 22.01 -13.34
C GLY A 355 -37.97 21.92 -12.81
N GLU A 356 -38.88 21.33 -13.58
CA GLU A 356 -40.30 21.12 -13.20
C GLU A 356 -40.42 20.15 -12.02
N GLU A 357 -41.49 20.28 -11.23
CA GLU A 357 -41.83 19.24 -10.27
C GLU A 357 -42.12 17.96 -11.08
N SER A 358 -41.48 16.85 -10.73
CA SER A 358 -42.01 15.56 -11.16
C SER A 358 -43.47 15.53 -10.73
N PRO A 359 -44.43 15.21 -11.63
CA PRO A 359 -45.82 15.07 -11.21
C PRO A 359 -45.80 14.10 -10.03
N LYS A 360 -46.30 14.55 -8.87
CA LYS A 360 -46.59 13.64 -7.77
C LYS A 360 -47.48 12.56 -8.37
N GLY A 361 -47.01 11.32 -8.38
CA GLY A 361 -47.62 10.23 -9.12
C GLY A 361 -49.11 10.08 -8.84
N GLU A 362 -49.85 9.69 -9.87
CA GLU A 362 -51.07 8.89 -9.74
C GLU A 362 -50.70 7.43 -9.45
#